data_AF-A0AAP8HUU1-F1
#
_entry.id   AF-A0AAP8HUU1-F1
#
_cell.length_a   1.000
_cell.length_b   1.000
_cell.length_c   1.000
_cell.angle_alpha   90.00
_cell.angle_beta   90.00
_cell.angle_gamma   90.00
#
_symmetry.space_group_name_H-M   'P 1'
#
loop_
_entity.id
_entity.type
_entity.pdbx_description
1 polymer ?
#
loop_
_entity_poly.entity_id
_entity_poly.type
_entity_poly.pdbx_seq_one_letter_code
_entity_poly.pdbx_strand_id
1 'polypeptide(L)'
;RLVDVAQDLVVTEDDCGTHDGILMTPVIEGGDVKEPLRERVLGRVTAEDVLKPGTADILVPRNTLLNEKACDLLEENSVDSVKVRSVVSCETDFGVCANCYGRDLARGHIINKGEAIGVIAAQSIGEPGTQLTMRTFHIGG
;
A
#
# COMPACT_ATOMS: atom_id res chain seq x y z
N ARG A 1 13.53 5.71 18.50
CA ARG A 1 14.15 4.60 17.72
C ARG A 1 13.52 4.42 16.36
N LEU A 2 12.23 4.06 16.21
CA LEU A 2 11.61 3.96 14.87
C LEU A 2 11.56 5.32 14.15
N VAL A 3 11.17 6.39 14.87
CA VAL A 3 11.15 7.76 14.33
C VAL A 3 12.56 8.19 13.89
N ASP A 4 13.58 7.91 14.70
CA ASP A 4 14.97 8.30 14.44
C ASP A 4 15.51 7.77 13.10
N VAL A 5 15.02 6.61 12.64
CA VAL A 5 15.41 5.99 11.35
C VAL A 5 14.51 6.47 10.20
N ALA A 6 13.26 6.82 10.48
CA ALA A 6 12.26 7.12 9.46
C ALA A 6 12.03 8.62 9.22
N GLN A 7 12.53 9.50 10.09
CA GLN A 7 12.23 10.95 10.05
C GLN A 7 12.60 11.64 8.74
N ASP A 8 13.61 11.14 8.02
CA ASP A 8 14.10 11.73 6.77
C ASP A 8 13.31 11.23 5.54
N LEU A 9 12.35 10.32 5.72
CA LEU A 9 11.53 9.78 4.63
C LEU A 9 10.33 10.70 4.35
N VAL A 10 10.43 11.46 3.26
CA VAL A 10 9.45 12.46 2.81
C VAL A 10 9.05 12.16 1.36
N VAL A 11 7.82 12.53 0.98
CA VAL A 11 7.40 12.49 -0.44
C VAL A 11 8.03 13.65 -1.18
N THR A 12 8.95 13.39 -2.11
CA THR A 12 9.75 14.42 -2.80
C THR A 12 9.40 14.57 -4.28
N GLU A 13 8.79 13.56 -4.89
CA GLU A 13 8.46 13.51 -6.32
C GLU A 13 7.05 12.97 -6.53
N ASP A 14 6.46 13.18 -7.71
CA ASP A 14 5.14 12.61 -8.05
C ASP A 14 5.28 11.17 -8.59
N ASP A 15 6.24 10.93 -9.48
CA ASP A 15 6.49 9.62 -10.09
C ASP A 15 7.99 9.40 -10.39
N CYS A 16 8.60 8.38 -9.79
CA CYS A 16 9.98 7.97 -10.09
C CYS A 16 10.17 7.19 -11.39
N GLY A 17 9.09 6.87 -12.11
CA GLY A 17 9.11 6.16 -13.39
C GLY A 17 9.30 4.64 -13.31
N THR A 18 9.60 4.09 -12.13
CA THR A 18 9.86 2.65 -11.97
C THR A 18 8.70 1.79 -12.49
N HIS A 19 9.08 0.69 -13.14
CA HIS A 19 8.17 -0.39 -13.54
C HIS A 19 8.19 -1.56 -12.54
N ASP A 20 9.05 -1.45 -11.52
CA ASP A 20 9.11 -2.47 -10.49
C ASP A 20 8.01 -2.28 -9.45
N GLY A 21 7.67 -3.38 -8.78
CA GLY A 21 6.55 -3.42 -7.86
C GLY A 21 6.44 -4.77 -7.20
N ILE A 22 5.57 -4.84 -6.19
CA ILE A 22 5.33 -6.05 -5.41
C ILE A 22 4.04 -6.68 -5.92
N LEU A 23 4.09 -7.99 -6.17
CA LEU A 23 2.89 -8.77 -6.47
C LEU A 23 2.08 -8.96 -5.19
N MET A 24 0.86 -8.42 -5.18
CA MET A 24 -0.08 -8.59 -4.07
C MET A 24 -1.09 -9.68 -4.42
N THR A 25 -1.32 -10.60 -3.49
CA THR A 25 -2.29 -11.69 -3.55
C THR A 25 -3.10 -11.69 -2.24
N PRO A 26 -4.29 -12.31 -2.16
CA PRO A 26 -4.96 -12.54 -0.89
C PRO A 26 -4.04 -13.26 0.12
N VAL A 27 -4.21 -12.98 1.42
CA VAL A 27 -3.54 -13.75 2.48
C VAL A 27 -4.46 -14.90 2.87
N ILE A 28 -3.98 -16.13 2.66
CA ILE A 28 -4.71 -17.36 2.96
C ILE A 28 -3.97 -18.09 4.08
N GLU A 29 -4.67 -18.34 5.18
CA GLU A 29 -4.13 -19.10 6.31
C GLU A 29 -5.09 -20.24 6.67
N GLY A 30 -4.59 -21.47 6.68
CA GLY A 30 -5.39 -22.64 7.08
C GLY A 30 -6.56 -22.98 6.15
N GLY A 31 -6.60 -22.43 4.94
CA GLY A 31 -7.70 -22.63 3.98
C GLY A 31 -8.74 -21.52 3.98
N ASP A 32 -8.67 -20.59 4.94
CA ASP A 32 -9.54 -19.42 5.00
C ASP A 32 -8.81 -18.17 4.47
N VAL A 33 -9.54 -17.29 3.78
CA VAL A 33 -9.04 -15.99 3.36
C VAL A 33 -9.04 -15.06 4.59
N LYS A 34 -7.84 -14.72 5.08
CA LYS A 34 -7.66 -13.79 6.21
C LYS A 34 -7.78 -12.34 5.79
N GLU A 35 -7.19 -12.00 4.64
CA GLU A 35 -7.20 -10.65 4.09
C GLU A 35 -7.44 -10.75 2.58
N PRO A 36 -8.59 -10.25 2.07
CA PRO A 36 -8.90 -10.29 0.65
C PRO A 36 -7.99 -9.36 -0.15
N LEU A 37 -7.84 -9.61 -1.45
CA LEU A 37 -6.99 -8.79 -2.32
C LEU A 37 -7.37 -7.30 -2.27
N ARG A 38 -8.67 -7.01 -2.26
CA ARG A 38 -9.22 -5.65 -2.17
C ARG A 38 -8.61 -4.83 -1.04
N GLU A 39 -8.58 -5.37 0.17
CA GLU A 39 -8.07 -4.65 1.34
C GLU A 39 -6.57 -4.39 1.22
N ARG A 40 -5.81 -5.35 0.66
CA ARG A 40 -4.36 -5.23 0.48
C ARG A 40 -3.95 -4.20 -0.57
N VAL A 41 -4.76 -4.04 -1.61
CA VAL A 41 -4.43 -3.17 -2.77
C VAL A 41 -5.11 -1.81 -2.71
N LEU A 42 -6.12 -1.63 -1.86
CA LEU A 42 -6.81 -0.35 -1.69
C LEU A 42 -5.82 0.77 -1.35
N GLY A 43 -5.90 1.86 -2.10
CA GLY A 43 -5.03 3.03 -1.94
C GLY A 43 -3.64 2.88 -2.56
N ARG A 44 -3.31 1.75 -3.20
CA ARG A 44 -2.04 1.58 -3.92
C ARG A 44 -2.16 1.99 -5.39
N VAL A 45 -1.02 2.13 -6.06
CA VAL A 45 -0.95 2.42 -7.50
C VAL A 45 -0.48 1.19 -8.26
N THR A 46 -1.08 0.89 -9.41
CA THR A 46 -0.69 -0.24 -10.27
C THR A 46 0.69 -0.04 -10.90
N ALA A 47 1.55 -1.06 -10.84
CA ALA A 47 2.88 -1.02 -11.47
C ALA A 47 2.85 -1.45 -12.95
N GLU A 48 1.85 -2.24 -13.34
CA GLU A 48 1.60 -2.73 -14.70
C GLU A 48 0.10 -2.69 -15.03
N ASP A 49 -0.23 -2.92 -16.30
CA ASP A 49 -1.62 -3.04 -16.74
C ASP A 49 -2.23 -4.33 -16.17
N VAL A 50 -3.31 -4.20 -15.40
CA VAL A 50 -4.07 -5.34 -14.90
C VAL A 50 -5.01 -5.80 -16.00
N LEU A 51 -4.79 -7.02 -16.48
CA LEU A 51 -5.62 -7.63 -17.52
C LEU A 51 -6.82 -8.35 -16.91
N LYS A 52 -7.92 -8.38 -17.65
CA LYS A 52 -9.08 -9.19 -17.28
C LYS A 52 -8.78 -10.68 -17.48
N PRO A 53 -8.98 -11.54 -16.46
CA PRO A 53 -8.70 -12.97 -16.56
C PRO A 53 -9.38 -13.61 -17.78
N GLY A 54 -8.60 -14.38 -18.56
CA GLY A 54 -9.09 -15.07 -19.76
C GLY A 54 -9.19 -14.19 -21.01
N THR A 55 -8.83 -12.90 -20.96
CA THR A 55 -8.84 -11.99 -22.11
C THR A 55 -7.53 -11.19 -22.20
N ALA A 56 -7.34 -10.46 -23.30
CA ALA A 56 -6.24 -9.49 -23.46
C ALA A 56 -6.69 -8.05 -23.14
N ASP A 57 -7.90 -7.87 -22.59
CA ASP A 57 -8.46 -6.56 -22.32
C ASP A 57 -7.88 -5.99 -21.01
N ILE A 58 -7.47 -4.72 -21.05
CA ILE A 58 -6.97 -4.00 -19.88
C ILE A 58 -8.14 -3.62 -18.98
N LEU A 59 -8.14 -4.15 -17.76
CA LEU A 59 -9.13 -3.86 -16.72
C LEU A 59 -8.78 -2.57 -15.98
N VAL A 60 -7.53 -2.46 -15.53
CA VAL A 60 -6.99 -1.28 -14.87
C VAL A 60 -5.62 -0.97 -15.46
N PRO A 61 -5.42 0.21 -16.09
CA PRO A 61 -4.14 0.57 -16.66
C PRO A 61 -3.08 0.81 -15.58
N ARG A 62 -1.81 0.75 -15.96
CA ARG A 62 -0.65 1.13 -15.15
C ARG A 62 -0.80 2.55 -14.61
N ASN A 63 -0.17 2.83 -13.46
CA ASN A 63 -0.17 4.13 -12.79
C ASN A 63 -1.56 4.61 -12.38
N THR A 64 -2.49 3.68 -12.16
CA THR A 64 -3.83 3.98 -11.67
C THR A 64 -3.89 3.79 -10.17
N LEU A 65 -4.40 4.81 -9.46
CA LEU A 65 -4.71 4.70 -8.04
C LEU A 65 -5.92 3.78 -7.83
N LEU A 66 -5.73 2.71 -7.07
CA LEU A 66 -6.76 1.75 -6.71
C LEU A 66 -7.65 2.33 -5.62
N ASN A 67 -8.76 2.94 -6.04
CA ASN A 67 -9.84 3.36 -5.15
C ASN A 67 -10.86 2.22 -4.95
N GLU A 68 -11.89 2.49 -4.17
CA GLU A 68 -12.93 1.51 -3.84
C GLU A 68 -13.59 0.93 -5.11
N LYS A 69 -13.87 1.78 -6.10
CA LYS A 69 -14.48 1.36 -7.38
C LYS A 69 -13.55 0.48 -8.22
N ALA A 70 -12.26 0.82 -8.25
CA ALA A 70 -11.26 0.00 -8.95
C ALA A 70 -11.11 -1.36 -8.26
N CYS A 71 -11.14 -1.40 -6.93
CA CYS A 71 -11.14 -2.64 -6.18
C CYS A 71 -12.40 -3.49 -6.42
N ASP A 72 -13.59 -2.88 -6.47
CA ASP A 72 -14.83 -3.59 -6.80
C ASP A 72 -14.72 -4.24 -8.20
N LEU A 73 -14.16 -3.53 -9.18
CA LEU A 73 -13.93 -4.05 -10.52
C LEU A 73 -12.97 -5.25 -10.54
N LEU A 74 -11.92 -5.21 -9.72
CA LEU A 74 -10.96 -6.32 -9.58
C LEU A 74 -11.65 -7.57 -9.00
N GLU A 75 -12.50 -7.40 -7.97
CA GLU A 75 -13.25 -8.49 -7.35
C GLU A 75 -14.30 -9.08 -8.30
N GLU A 76 -15.09 -8.23 -8.98
CA GLU A 76 -16.11 -8.65 -9.95
C GLU A 76 -15.54 -9.49 -11.10
N ASN A 77 -14.30 -9.21 -11.50
CA ASN A 77 -13.62 -9.94 -12.57
C ASN A 77 -12.73 -11.06 -12.04
N SER A 78 -12.80 -11.38 -10.74
CA SER A 78 -12.03 -12.46 -10.09
C SER A 78 -10.53 -12.37 -10.37
N VAL A 79 -9.96 -11.16 -10.20
CA VAL A 79 -8.51 -10.96 -10.30
C VAL A 79 -7.86 -11.45 -9.00
N ASP A 80 -6.97 -12.45 -9.12
CA ASP A 80 -6.33 -13.09 -7.96
C ASP A 80 -5.02 -12.43 -7.52
N SER A 81 -4.42 -11.60 -8.39
CA SER A 81 -3.15 -10.94 -8.11
C SER A 81 -3.01 -9.63 -8.86
N VAL A 82 -2.40 -8.63 -8.23
CA VAL A 82 -2.10 -7.33 -8.84
C VAL A 82 -0.68 -6.92 -8.49
N LYS A 83 0.13 -6.55 -9.50
CA LYS A 83 1.42 -5.93 -9.25
C LYS A 83 1.24 -4.44 -8.96
N VAL A 84 1.56 -4.04 -7.75
CA VAL A 84 1.42 -2.66 -7.27
C VAL A 84 2.78 -2.05 -7.03
N ARG A 85 2.87 -0.73 -7.17
CA ARG A 85 4.05 0.03 -6.78
C ARG A 85 4.24 -0.03 -5.26
N SER A 86 5.49 0.08 -4.84
CA SER A 86 5.87 -0.02 -3.45
C SER A 86 6.91 1.04 -3.10
N VAL A 87 6.85 1.50 -1.86
CA VAL A 87 7.88 2.36 -1.25
C VAL A 87 9.26 1.70 -1.30
N VAL A 88 9.33 0.36 -1.19
CA VAL A 88 10.59 -0.39 -1.20
C VAL A 88 11.21 -0.45 -2.60
N SER A 89 10.38 -0.51 -3.65
CA SER A 89 10.83 -0.53 -5.04
C SER A 89 10.88 0.87 -5.67
N CYS A 90 10.89 1.92 -4.84
CA CYS A 90 10.92 3.29 -5.31
C CYS A 90 12.35 3.71 -5.70
N GLU A 91 12.51 4.29 -6.88
CA GLU A 91 13.79 4.74 -7.43
C GLU A 91 14.09 6.23 -7.15
N THR A 92 13.24 6.93 -6.39
CA THR A 92 13.49 8.33 -6.00
C THR A 92 14.68 8.44 -5.06
N ASP A 93 15.63 9.31 -5.40
CA ASP A 93 16.75 9.66 -4.52
C ASP A 93 16.27 10.46 -3.30
N PHE A 94 16.75 10.09 -2.10
CA PHE A 94 16.48 10.79 -0.83
C PHE A 94 15.00 11.13 -0.58
N GLY A 95 14.12 10.14 -0.68
CA GLY A 95 12.70 10.28 -0.41
C GLY A 95 11.90 9.17 -1.06
N VAL A 96 10.62 9.44 -1.32
CA VAL A 96 9.77 8.57 -2.13
C VAL A 96 8.92 9.39 -3.09
N CYS A 97 8.48 8.78 -4.18
CA CYS A 97 7.46 9.40 -5.02
C CYS A 97 6.03 9.12 -4.52
N ALA A 98 5.10 10.01 -4.86
CA ALA A 98 3.69 9.89 -4.51
C ALA A 98 3.06 8.60 -5.05
N ASN A 99 3.43 8.17 -6.27
CA ASN A 99 2.89 6.95 -6.87
C ASN A 99 3.36 5.66 -6.17
N CYS A 100 4.57 5.62 -5.62
CA CYS A 100 5.05 4.44 -4.89
C CYS A 100 4.46 4.33 -3.48
N TYR A 101 4.07 5.45 -2.87
CA TYR A 101 3.34 5.47 -1.61
C TYR A 101 1.84 5.21 -1.81
N GLY A 102 1.22 5.93 -2.74
CA GLY A 102 -0.21 5.86 -3.05
C GLY A 102 -1.05 6.85 -2.26
N ARG A 103 -2.11 6.35 -1.62
CA ARG A 103 -3.14 7.12 -0.94
C ARG A 103 -2.71 7.52 0.47
N ASP A 104 -2.94 8.78 0.81
CA ASP A 104 -2.95 9.25 2.19
C ASP A 104 -4.17 8.65 2.91
N LEU A 105 -3.92 7.78 3.89
CA LEU A 105 -4.97 7.09 4.65
C LEU A 105 -5.78 8.03 5.56
N ALA A 106 -5.25 9.20 5.91
CA ALA A 106 -5.95 10.18 6.75
C ALA A 106 -6.91 11.05 5.93
N ARG A 107 -6.56 11.37 4.67
CA ARG A 107 -7.30 12.31 3.83
C ARG A 107 -8.04 11.66 2.66
N GLY A 108 -7.63 10.45 2.28
CA GLY A 108 -8.30 9.65 1.27
C GLY A 108 -8.01 10.03 -0.18
N HIS A 109 -7.06 10.94 -0.45
CA HIS A 109 -6.56 11.25 -1.80
C HIS A 109 -5.11 10.75 -1.97
N ILE A 110 -4.55 10.84 -3.18
CA ILE A 110 -3.13 10.56 -3.41
C ILE A 110 -2.26 11.45 -2.51
N ILE A 111 -1.17 10.93 -1.98
CA ILE A 111 -0.36 11.68 -1.03
C ILE A 111 0.25 12.93 -1.65
N ASN A 112 0.32 13.99 -0.86
CA ASN A 112 0.91 15.25 -1.31
C ASN A 112 2.44 15.22 -1.16
N LYS A 113 3.10 15.92 -2.08
CA LYS A 113 4.52 16.22 -1.98
C LYS A 113 4.81 17.06 -0.73
N GLY A 114 5.89 16.72 -0.02
CA GLY A 114 6.29 17.32 1.24
C GLY A 114 5.75 16.61 2.49
N GLU A 115 4.89 15.60 2.36
CA GLU A 115 4.38 14.86 3.53
C GLU A 115 5.47 13.97 4.15
N ALA A 116 5.66 14.07 5.47
CA ALA A 116 6.65 13.31 6.23
C ALA A 116 6.17 11.89 6.56
N ILE A 117 6.06 11.06 5.52
CA ILE A 117 5.48 9.71 5.62
C ILE A 117 6.22 8.77 6.58
N GLY A 118 7.53 8.97 6.79
CA GLY A 118 8.28 8.11 7.69
C GLY A 118 7.93 8.33 9.16
N VAL A 119 7.67 9.59 9.56
CA VAL A 119 7.18 9.90 10.91
C VAL A 119 5.78 9.32 11.13
N ILE A 120 4.90 9.47 10.13
CA ILE A 120 3.54 8.91 10.16
C ILE A 120 3.61 7.39 10.34
N ALA A 121 4.39 6.70 9.50
CA ALA A 121 4.55 5.25 9.58
C ALA A 121 5.14 4.78 10.92
N ALA A 122 6.16 5.46 11.44
CA ALA A 122 6.76 5.12 12.72
C ALA A 122 5.77 5.24 13.89
N GLN A 123 4.92 6.27 13.88
CA GLN A 123 3.88 6.47 14.89
C GLN A 123 2.75 5.44 14.78
N SER A 124 2.29 5.15 13.56
CA SER A 124 1.25 4.15 13.29
C SER A 124 1.65 2.74 13.76
N ILE A 125 2.95 2.45 13.85
CA ILE A 125 3.46 1.19 14.42
C ILE A 125 3.65 1.31 15.95
N GLY A 126 4.25 2.41 16.41
CA GLY A 126 4.66 2.57 17.81
C GLY A 126 3.51 2.70 18.81
N GLU A 127 2.47 3.47 18.47
CA GLU A 127 1.34 3.70 19.38
C GLU A 127 0.53 2.42 19.64
N PRO A 128 0.07 1.66 18.61
CA PRO A 128 -0.60 0.38 18.83
C PRO A 128 0.28 -0.63 19.57
N GLY A 129 1.59 -0.67 19.29
CA GLY A 129 2.51 -1.57 19.99
C GLY A 129 2.59 -1.29 21.50
N THR A 130 2.59 -0.02 21.88
CA THR A 130 2.58 0.39 23.30
C THR A 130 1.25 0.02 23.96
N GLN A 131 0.13 0.23 23.26
CA GLN A 131 -1.20 -0.13 23.75
C GLN A 131 -1.36 -1.65 23.93
N LEU A 132 -0.89 -2.45 22.96
CA LEU A 132 -0.95 -3.92 23.03
C LEU A 132 -0.16 -4.45 24.22
N THR A 133 1.05 -3.93 24.42
CA THR A 133 1.91 -4.28 25.55
C THR A 133 1.21 -3.98 26.88
N MET A 134 0.62 -2.79 27.02
CA MET A 134 -0.15 -2.44 28.21
C MET A 134 -1.34 -3.39 28.43
N ARG A 135 -2.07 -3.76 27.39
CA ARG A 135 -3.26 -4.63 27.52
C ARG A 135 -2.90 -6.08 27.84
N THR A 136 -1.83 -6.64 27.28
CA THR A 136 -1.44 -8.04 27.54
C THR A 136 -0.99 -8.26 28.99
N PHE A 137 -0.30 -7.27 29.60
CA PHE A 137 0.13 -7.40 31.00
C PHE A 137 -1.02 -7.33 32.02
N HIS A 138 -2.18 -6.77 31.67
CA HIS A 138 -3.32 -6.65 32.60
C HIS A 138 -4.35 -7.79 32.48
N ILE A 139 -4.18 -8.71 31.51
CA ILE A 139 -5.07 -9.88 31.32
C ILE A 139 -4.39 -11.17 31.82
N GLY A 140 -3.09 -11.10 32.15
CA GLY A 140 -2.30 -12.21 32.69
C GLY A 140 -2.35 -12.34 34.22
N GLY A 141 -3.55 -12.35 34.80
CA GLY A 141 -3.83 -12.60 36.22
C GLY A 141 -5.26 -13.07 36.42
#